data_AF-A0A940AL12-F1
#
_entry.id   AF-A0A940AL12-F1
#
_cell.length_a   1.000
_cell.length_b   1.000
_cell.length_c   1.000
_cell.angle_alpha   90.00
_cell.angle_beta   90.00
_cell.angle_gamma   90.00
#
_symmetry.space_group_name_H-M   'P 1'
#
loop_
_entity.id
_entity.type
_entity.pdbx_description
1 polymer ?
#
loop_
_entity_poly.entity_id
_entity_poly.type
_entity_poly.pdbx_seq_one_letter_code
_entity_poly.pdbx_strand_id
1 'polypeptide(L)'
;VGFKGFSEEALEVMKNYFWPGNIAELKNAVERAFIVGEPPYIKTSDMALGSEGGLPSVETGEDKTLKTAVNAFKKAYVTKILEENNWNQTKAAKVLGIQRTYVIRLIDELQIRK
;
A
#
# COMPACT_ATOMS: atom_id res chain seq x y z
N VAL A 1 19.49 19.47 -21.82
CA VAL A 1 18.11 20.02 -21.83
C VAL A 1 17.42 19.42 -20.62
N GLY A 2 17.02 20.24 -19.65
CA GLY A 2 16.41 19.75 -18.40
C GLY A 2 14.92 20.04 -18.35
N PHE A 3 14.22 19.41 -17.40
CA PHE A 3 12.84 19.76 -17.09
C PHE A 3 12.77 21.19 -16.54
N LYS A 4 11.74 21.92 -16.97
CA LYS A 4 11.40 23.26 -16.47
C LYS A 4 10.49 23.20 -15.24
N GLY A 5 9.90 22.05 -14.95
CA GLY A 5 9.00 21.83 -13.83
C GLY A 5 8.03 20.68 -14.09
N PHE A 6 6.87 20.76 -13.46
CA PHE A 6 5.77 19.80 -13.57
C PHE A 6 4.65 20.38 -14.43
N SER A 7 3.84 19.54 -15.07
CA SER A 7 2.58 20.00 -15.67
C SER A 7 1.60 20.41 -14.56
N GLU A 8 0.64 21.28 -14.90
CA GLU A 8 -0.40 21.73 -13.95
C GLU A 8 -1.20 20.52 -13.39
N GLU A 9 -1.52 19.57 -14.26
CA GLU A 9 -2.18 18.32 -13.89
C GLU A 9 -1.35 17.50 -12.90
N ALA A 10 -0.04 17.37 -13.13
CA ALA A 10 0.85 16.64 -12.23
C ALA A 10 0.90 17.31 -10.85
N LEU A 11 0.98 18.66 -10.79
CA LEU A 11 0.95 19.40 -9.55
C LEU A 11 -0.36 19.20 -8.77
N GLU A 12 -1.50 19.23 -9.48
CA GLU A 12 -2.80 19.02 -8.86
C GLU A 12 -2.92 17.61 -8.29
N VAL A 13 -2.46 16.60 -9.03
CA VAL A 13 -2.43 15.22 -8.54
C VAL A 13 -1.49 15.10 -7.34
N MET A 14 -0.29 15.68 -7.37
CA MET A 14 0.66 15.64 -6.25
C MET A 14 0.12 16.27 -4.98
N LYS A 15 -0.63 17.38 -5.08
CA LYS A 15 -1.26 18.06 -3.93
C LYS A 15 -2.37 17.21 -3.30
N ASN A 16 -3.13 16.49 -4.12
CA ASN A 16 -4.28 15.70 -3.68
C ASN A 16 -3.93 14.23 -3.37
N TYR A 17 -2.73 13.78 -3.74
CA TYR A 17 -2.28 12.43 -3.44
C TYR A 17 -1.92 12.27 -1.95
N PHE A 18 -2.32 11.15 -1.35
CA PHE A 18 -2.17 10.92 0.09
C PHE A 18 -0.72 10.62 0.52
N TRP A 19 0.14 10.19 -0.39
CA TRP A 19 1.54 9.79 -0.11
C TRP A 19 1.66 8.79 1.06
N PRO A 20 1.12 7.56 0.93
CA PRO A 20 1.21 6.53 1.98
C PRO A 20 2.63 6.24 2.49
N GLY A 21 3.66 6.39 1.66
CA GLY A 21 5.08 6.27 2.03
C GLY A 21 5.73 7.60 2.45
N ASN A 22 4.93 8.63 2.75
CA ASN A 22 5.36 9.98 3.12
C ASN A 22 6.33 10.60 2.09
N ILE A 23 7.26 11.44 2.55
CA ILE A 23 8.26 12.15 1.74
C ILE A 23 9.13 11.19 0.92
N ALA A 24 9.35 9.96 1.40
CA ALA A 24 10.15 8.96 0.68
C ALA A 24 9.46 8.51 -0.62
N GLU A 25 8.13 8.35 -0.60
CA GLU A 25 7.36 8.02 -1.79
C GLU A 25 7.32 9.17 -2.80
N LEU A 26 7.12 10.40 -2.31
CA LEU A 26 7.21 11.61 -3.15
C LEU A 26 8.56 11.70 -3.86
N LYS A 27 9.65 11.49 -3.13
CA LYS A 27 10.99 11.47 -3.68
C LYS A 27 11.13 10.41 -4.77
N ASN A 28 10.74 9.16 -4.49
CA ASN A 28 10.85 8.06 -5.44
C ASN A 28 10.01 8.30 -6.71
N ALA A 29 8.82 8.88 -6.57
CA ALA A 29 7.95 9.21 -7.69
C ALA A 29 8.57 10.30 -8.59
N VAL A 30 9.16 11.34 -7.99
CA VAL A 30 9.86 12.40 -8.73
C VAL A 30 11.15 11.89 -9.38
N GLU A 31 11.94 11.07 -8.69
CA GLU A 31 13.15 10.45 -9.27
C GLU A 31 12.81 9.55 -10.46
N ARG A 32 11.77 8.73 -10.35
CA ARG A 32 11.26 7.91 -11.46
C ARG A 32 10.82 8.78 -12.63
N ALA A 33 10.04 9.81 -12.38
CA ALA A 33 9.55 10.72 -13.41
C ALA A 33 10.70 11.45 -14.14
N PHE A 34 11.79 11.75 -13.44
CA PHE A 34 12.98 12.32 -14.05
C PHE A 34 13.71 11.33 -14.96
N ILE A 35 13.67 10.04 -14.65
CA ILE A 35 14.31 8.97 -15.44
C ILE A 35 13.51 8.65 -16.71
N VAL A 36 12.18 8.57 -16.61
CA VAL A 36 11.31 8.09 -17.71
C VAL A 36 10.63 9.21 -18.48
N GLY A 37 10.50 10.40 -17.89
CA GLY A 37 9.78 11.51 -18.48
C GLY A 37 10.51 12.16 -19.66
N GLU A 38 9.75 12.88 -20.48
CA GLU A 38 10.29 13.65 -21.60
C GLU A 38 10.18 15.16 -21.32
N PRO A 39 11.28 15.93 -21.44
CA PRO A 39 11.25 17.38 -21.28
C PRO A 39 10.25 18.06 -22.24
N PRO A 40 9.67 19.23 -21.89
CA PRO A 40 10.13 20.13 -20.82
C PRO A 40 9.43 19.97 -19.47
N TYR A 41 8.36 19.20 -19.35
CA TYR A 41 7.59 19.11 -18.10
C TYR A 41 7.30 17.66 -17.71
N ILE A 42 7.45 17.35 -16.43
CA ILE A 42 7.05 16.07 -15.85
C ILE A 42 5.53 15.97 -15.84
N LYS A 43 4.98 14.88 -16.38
CA LYS A 43 3.54 14.57 -16.40
C LYS A 43 3.18 13.58 -15.31
N THR A 44 1.89 13.52 -14.97
CA THR A 44 1.35 12.58 -13.98
C THR A 44 1.68 11.12 -14.31
N SER A 45 1.65 10.76 -15.60
CA SER A 45 2.00 9.42 -16.09
C SER A 45 3.41 8.98 -15.72
N ASP A 46 4.34 9.92 -15.61
CA ASP A 46 5.76 9.65 -15.44
C ASP A 46 6.07 9.28 -13.98
N MET A 47 5.19 9.67 -13.05
CA MET A 47 5.33 9.48 -11.61
C MET A 47 4.81 8.12 -11.12
N ALA A 48 4.07 7.38 -11.97
CA ALA A 48 3.50 6.05 -11.65
C ALA A 48 2.69 6.01 -10.33
N LEU A 49 1.99 7.10 -10.02
CA LEU A 49 1.16 7.22 -8.82
C LEU A 49 -0.01 6.22 -8.89
N GLY A 50 -0.25 5.48 -7.81
CA GLY A 50 -1.34 4.50 -7.73
C GLY A 50 -1.01 3.07 -8.20
N SER A 51 0.19 2.81 -8.70
CA SER A 51 0.56 1.45 -9.18
C SER A 51 1.15 0.53 -8.11
N GLU A 52 1.80 1.03 -7.05
CA GLU A 52 2.58 0.17 -6.14
C GLU A 52 2.60 0.58 -4.65
N GLY A 53 1.89 1.63 -4.23
CA GLY A 53 2.03 2.18 -2.87
C GLY A 53 0.74 2.46 -2.10
N GLY A 54 -0.42 2.49 -2.78
CA GLY A 54 -1.70 2.70 -2.12
C GLY A 54 -1.95 1.61 -1.10
N LEU A 55 -2.32 1.99 0.14
CA LEU A 55 -3.05 1.09 1.03
C LEU A 55 -4.06 0.33 0.17
N PRO A 56 -4.17 -1.01 0.29
CA PRO A 56 -5.11 -1.78 -0.51
C PRO A 56 -6.42 -1.02 -0.44
N SER A 57 -6.95 -0.63 -1.60
CA SER A 57 -8.25 0.01 -1.71
C SER A 57 -9.18 -0.82 -0.85
N VAL A 58 -9.51 -0.32 0.34
CA VAL A 58 -10.53 -0.96 1.16
C VAL A 58 -11.74 -0.76 0.30
N GLU A 59 -12.16 -1.82 -0.40
CA GLU A 59 -13.42 -1.85 -1.12
C GLU A 59 -14.43 -1.29 -0.13
N THR A 60 -14.89 -0.07 -0.40
CA THR A 60 -15.87 0.62 0.43
C THR A 60 -17.20 -0.06 0.19
N GLY A 61 -17.34 -1.26 0.75
CA GLY A 61 -18.63 -1.79 1.14
C GLY A 61 -19.27 -0.84 2.15
N GLU A 62 -20.59 -0.83 2.18
CA GLU A 62 -21.45 0.20 2.75
C GLU A 62 -21.27 0.45 4.27
N ASP A 63 -20.46 -0.33 4.98
CA ASP A 63 -20.22 -0.22 6.42
C ASP A 63 -18.83 0.38 6.77
N LYS A 64 -18.78 1.72 6.84
CA LYS A 64 -17.61 2.51 7.27
C LYS A 64 -17.40 2.49 8.80
N THR A 65 -17.20 1.32 9.39
CA THR A 65 -16.90 1.23 10.83
C THR A 65 -15.39 1.09 11.09
N LEU A 66 -14.92 1.55 12.24
CA LEU A 66 -13.54 1.28 12.66
C LEU A 66 -13.24 -0.23 12.70
N LYS A 67 -14.26 -1.03 13.03
CA LYS A 67 -14.17 -2.49 13.08
C LYS A 67 -13.87 -3.10 11.70
N THR A 68 -14.54 -2.63 10.64
CA THR A 68 -14.33 -3.13 9.27
C THR A 68 -12.93 -2.75 8.77
N ALA A 69 -12.49 -1.52 8.99
CA ALA A 69 -11.14 -1.07 8.63
C ALA A 69 -10.04 -1.87 9.36
N VAL A 70 -10.17 -2.06 10.67
CA VAL A 70 -9.22 -2.85 11.46
C VAL A 70 -9.19 -4.31 11.00
N ASN A 71 -10.34 -4.90 10.68
CA ASN A 71 -10.41 -6.27 10.19
C ASN A 71 -9.78 -6.42 8.79
N ALA A 72 -9.98 -5.46 7.90
CA ALA A 72 -9.33 -5.45 6.58
C ALA A 72 -7.80 -5.39 6.71
N PHE A 73 -7.29 -4.49 7.56
CA PHE A 73 -5.85 -4.40 7.83
C PHE A 73 -5.31 -5.71 8.44
N LYS A 74 -5.97 -6.23 9.49
CA LYS A 74 -5.57 -7.51 10.12
C LYS A 74 -5.53 -8.64 9.10
N LYS A 75 -6.53 -8.72 8.21
CA LYS A 75 -6.60 -9.75 7.18
C LYS A 75 -5.40 -9.67 6.25
N ALA A 76 -5.15 -8.49 5.68
CA ALA A 76 -4.02 -8.28 4.78
C ALA A 76 -2.67 -8.59 5.45
N TYR A 77 -2.48 -8.10 6.68
CA TYR A 77 -1.21 -8.26 7.40
C TYR A 77 -0.96 -9.72 7.82
N VAL A 78 -1.98 -10.40 8.37
CA VAL A 78 -1.84 -11.81 8.78
C VAL A 78 -1.61 -12.72 7.57
N THR A 79 -2.32 -12.49 6.45
CA THR A 79 -2.08 -13.24 5.21
C THR A 79 -0.64 -13.08 4.74
N LYS A 80 -0.11 -11.86 4.68
CA LYS A 80 1.27 -11.59 4.28
C LYS A 80 2.28 -12.37 5.14
N ILE A 81 2.15 -12.31 6.47
CA ILE A 81 3.07 -13.02 7.37
C ILE A 81 2.93 -14.54 7.23
N LEU A 82 1.72 -15.06 6.97
CA LEU A 82 1.52 -16.49 6.70
C LEU A 82 2.22 -16.90 5.41
N GLU A 83 2.09 -16.14 4.32
CA GLU A 83 2.74 -16.40 3.03
C GLU A 83 4.27 -16.40 3.15
N GLU A 84 4.85 -15.38 3.76
CA GLU A 84 6.30 -15.27 4.03
C GLU A 84 6.84 -16.47 4.84
N ASN A 85 5.99 -17.08 5.65
CA ASN A 85 6.31 -18.23 6.49
C ASN A 85 5.80 -19.56 5.92
N ASN A 86 5.47 -19.63 4.62
CA ASN A 86 4.95 -20.83 3.95
C ASN A 86 3.75 -21.46 4.67
N TRP A 87 2.84 -20.63 5.17
CA TRP A 87 1.65 -21.00 5.94
C TRP A 87 1.94 -21.74 7.26
N ASN A 88 3.18 -21.66 7.77
CA ASN A 88 3.52 -22.19 9.07
C ASN A 88 3.00 -21.29 10.20
N GLN A 89 1.82 -21.61 10.72
CA GLN A 89 1.14 -20.86 11.77
C GLN A 89 1.99 -20.68 13.04
N THR A 90 2.82 -21.65 13.41
CA THR A 90 3.68 -21.56 14.60
C THR A 90 4.79 -20.53 14.40
N LYS A 91 5.40 -20.48 13.20
CA LYS A 91 6.42 -19.48 12.86
C LYS A 91 5.79 -18.10 12.71
N ALA A 92 4.66 -18.01 12.00
CA ALA A 92 3.91 -16.76 11.84
C ALA A 92 3.48 -16.16 13.19
N ALA A 93 3.01 -16.99 14.13
CA ALA A 93 2.66 -16.56 15.48
C ALA A 93 3.84 -15.93 16.24
N LYS A 94 5.04 -16.52 16.12
CA LYS A 94 6.27 -15.95 16.69
C LYS A 94 6.61 -14.60 16.09
N VAL A 95 6.51 -14.46 14.77
CA VAL A 95 6.77 -13.19 14.06
C VAL A 95 5.76 -12.11 14.46
N LEU A 96 4.48 -12.47 14.55
CA LEU A 96 3.40 -11.57 14.97
C LEU A 96 3.41 -11.26 16.47
N GLY A 97 4.23 -11.94 17.27
CA GLY A 97 4.30 -11.74 18.73
C GLY A 97 3.02 -12.17 19.47
N ILE A 98 2.24 -13.11 18.91
CA ILE A 98 0.97 -13.58 19.48
C ILE A 98 0.94 -15.10 19.63
N GLN A 99 -0.01 -15.61 20.41
CA GLN A 99 -0.20 -17.05 20.57
C GLN A 99 -0.68 -17.70 19.26
N ARG A 100 -0.20 -18.92 18.97
CA ARG A 100 -0.63 -19.69 17.79
C ARG A 100 -2.15 -19.88 17.72
N THR A 101 -2.78 -20.13 18.86
CA THR A 101 -4.24 -20.27 18.97
C THR A 101 -4.99 -19.03 18.49
N TYR A 102 -4.43 -17.84 18.74
CA TYR A 102 -5.01 -16.59 18.26
C TYR A 102 -4.84 -16.40 16.74
N VAL A 103 -3.71 -16.83 16.17
CA VAL A 103 -3.52 -16.84 14.70
C VAL A 103 -4.57 -17.73 14.03
N ILE A 104 -4.84 -18.92 14.56
CA ILE A 104 -5.89 -19.81 14.04
C ILE A 104 -7.25 -19.12 14.09
N ARG A 105 -7.58 -18.50 15.23
CA ARG A 105 -8.83 -17.75 15.38
C ARG A 105 -8.97 -16.62 14.35
N LEU A 106 -7.88 -15.88 14.09
CA LEU A 106 -7.86 -14.82 13.09
C LEU A 106 -8.05 -15.35 11.67
N ILE A 107 -7.48 -16.52 11.33
CA ILE A 107 -7.66 -17.16 10.03
C ILE A 107 -9.15 -17.47 9.80
N ASP A 108 -9.81 -18.05 10.80
CA ASP A 108 -11.23 -18.40 10.72
C ASP A 108 -12.13 -17.16 10.73
N GLU A 109 -11.94 -16.23 11.67
CA GLU A 109 -12.75 -15.00 11.80
C GLU A 109 -12.65 -14.09 10.56
N LEU A 110 -11.46 -14.00 9.95
CA LEU A 110 -11.22 -13.13 8.80
C LEU A 110 -11.32 -13.86 7.44
N GLN A 111 -11.64 -15.15 7.48
CA GLN A 111 -11.77 -16.01 6.30
C GLN A 111 -10.52 -15.92 5.40
N ILE A 112 -9.34 -16.11 6.00
CA ILE A 112 -8.05 -16.12 5.31
C ILE A 112 -7.86 -17.50 4.66
N ARG A 113 -7.54 -17.53 3.37
CA ARG A 113 -7.38 -18.77 2.58
C ARG A 113 -6.01 -18.82 1.93
N LYS A 114 -5.47 -20.04 1.83
CA LYS A 114 -4.24 -20.38 1.11
C LYS A 114 -4.45 -20.38 -0.39
#